data_AF-A0A2V5L7C1-F1
#
_entry.id   AF-A0A2V5L7C1-F1
#
_cell.length_a   1.000
_cell.length_b   1.000
_cell.length_c   1.000
_cell.angle_alpha   90.00
_cell.angle_beta   90.00
_cell.angle_gamma   90.00
#
_symmetry.space_group_name_H-M   'P 1'
#
loop_
_entity.id
_entity.type
_entity.pdbx_description
1 polymer ?
#
loop_
_entity_poly.entity_id
_entity_poly.type
_entity_poly.pdbx_seq_one_letter_code
_entity_poly.pdbx_strand_id
1 'polypeptide(L)'
;RDIARSKGLGYVYTGNVHDRDGGSTWCRGCGQLLIERDWYELGEWNLEDGRCRSCGYKIAGVLEEDRGDWGARRVPVRLAV
;
A
#
# COMPACT_ATOMS: atom_id res chain seq x y z
N ARG A 1 10.62 5.49 -9.51
CA ARG A 1 10.37 5.62 -8.06
C ARG A 1 11.43 6.46 -7.36
N ASP A 2 12.72 6.18 -7.56
CA ASP A 2 13.81 6.85 -6.82
C ASP A 2 13.93 8.35 -7.07
N ILE A 3 13.66 8.81 -8.31
CA ILE A 3 13.59 10.25 -8.63
C ILE A 3 12.54 10.95 -7.76
N ALA A 4 11.37 10.35 -7.57
CA ALA A 4 10.31 10.94 -6.76
C ALA A 4 10.70 10.95 -5.26
N ARG A 5 11.32 9.86 -4.77
CA ARG A 5 11.85 9.78 -3.41
C ARG A 5 12.95 10.82 -3.14
N SER A 6 13.84 11.05 -4.11
CA SER A 6 14.90 12.07 -3.98
C SER A 6 14.36 13.51 -3.94
N LYS A 7 13.11 13.72 -4.39
CA LYS A 7 12.37 14.97 -4.25
C LYS A 7 11.54 15.06 -2.96
N GLY A 8 11.70 14.11 -2.03
CA GLY A 8 11.03 14.11 -0.73
C GLY A 8 9.63 13.48 -0.72
N LEU A 9 9.18 12.89 -1.83
CA LEU A 9 7.90 12.18 -1.88
C LEU A 9 8.01 10.84 -1.15
N GLY A 10 7.27 10.71 -0.05
CA GLY A 10 7.38 9.58 0.89
C GLY A 10 6.62 8.32 0.48
N TYR A 11 5.55 8.45 -0.30
CA TYR A 11 4.68 7.35 -0.71
C TYR A 11 4.49 7.40 -2.22
N VAL A 12 5.36 6.69 -2.93
CA VAL A 12 5.42 6.69 -4.39
C VAL A 12 5.53 5.26 -4.90
N TYR A 13 4.71 4.94 -5.89
CA TYR A 13 4.50 3.58 -6.34
C TYR A 13 4.73 3.43 -7.84
N THR A 14 5.16 2.24 -8.24
CA THR A 14 5.16 1.84 -9.65
C THR A 14 3.74 1.40 -10.02
N GLY A 15 3.18 1.99 -11.08
CA GLY A 15 1.81 1.77 -11.51
C GLY A 15 1.73 0.82 -12.70
N ASN A 16 0.67 0.01 -12.77
CA ASN A 16 0.39 -0.92 -13.87
C ASN A 16 1.57 -1.85 -14.24
N VAL A 17 2.34 -2.29 -13.24
CA VAL A 17 3.36 -3.35 -13.39
C VAL A 17 3.34 -4.29 -12.17
N HIS A 18 3.79 -5.53 -12.36
CA HIS A 18 4.11 -6.45 -11.26
C HIS A 18 5.45 -6.04 -10.64
N ASP A 19 5.39 -5.32 -9.52
CA ASP A 19 6.56 -4.83 -8.80
C ASP A 19 6.22 -4.75 -7.32
N ARG A 20 6.50 -5.83 -6.59
CA ARG A 20 6.24 -5.93 -5.15
C ARG A 20 6.94 -4.83 -4.37
N ASP A 21 8.20 -4.56 -4.65
CA ASP A 21 8.99 -3.60 -3.89
C ASP A 21 8.58 -2.15 -4.17
N GLY A 22 8.30 -1.83 -5.44
CA GLY A 22 7.88 -0.51 -5.86
C GLY A 22 6.40 -0.23 -5.61
N GLY A 23 5.53 -1.25 -5.63
CA GLY A 23 4.09 -1.13 -5.40
C GLY A 23 3.69 -1.09 -3.93
N SER A 24 4.52 -1.64 -3.04
CA SER A 24 4.23 -1.77 -1.61
C SER A 24 4.45 -0.48 -0.81
N THR A 25 3.74 -0.35 0.32
CA THR A 25 3.96 0.71 1.30
C THR A 25 5.06 0.28 2.27
N TRP A 26 6.05 1.16 2.46
CA TRP A 26 7.14 0.96 3.41
C TRP A 26 7.10 2.03 4.51
N CYS A 27 7.47 1.64 5.73
CA CYS A 27 7.51 2.54 6.86
C CYS A 27 8.62 3.58 6.68
N ARG A 28 8.30 4.86 6.80
CA ARG A 28 9.29 5.94 6.74
C ARG A 28 10.10 6.09 8.04
N GLY A 29 9.63 5.50 9.14
CA GLY A 29 10.34 5.49 10.42
C GLY A 29 11.40 4.40 10.50
N CYS A 30 11.02 3.15 10.28
CA CYS A 30 11.91 1.99 10.45
C CYS A 30 12.25 1.22 9.15
N GLY A 31 11.64 1.56 8.02
CA GLY A 31 11.89 0.90 6.74
C GLY A 31 11.19 -0.45 6.55
N GLN A 32 10.42 -0.95 7.51
CA GLN A 32 9.69 -2.22 7.36
C GLN A 32 8.55 -2.14 6.32
N LEU A 33 8.25 -3.29 5.72
CA LEU A 33 7.09 -3.46 4.85
C LEU A 33 5.81 -3.28 5.67
N LEU A 34 4.93 -2.39 5.23
CA LEU A 34 3.66 -2.10 5.90
C LEU A 34 2.46 -2.68 5.17
N ILE A 35 2.39 -2.47 3.86
CA ILE A 35 1.32 -3.01 3.04
C ILE A 35 1.99 -3.58 1.81
N GLU A 36 2.04 -4.90 1.72
CA GLU A 36 2.52 -5.58 0.53
C GLU A 36 1.47 -5.50 -0.57
N ARG A 37 1.92 -5.13 -1.77
CA ARG A 37 1.09 -5.09 -2.97
C ARG A 37 1.81 -5.71 -4.14
N ASP A 38 1.12 -6.59 -4.83
CA ASP A 38 1.50 -7.05 -6.15
C ASP A 38 0.25 -7.01 -7.03
N TRP A 39 0.19 -5.99 -7.89
CA TRP A 39 -0.97 -5.73 -8.73
C TRP A 39 -2.27 -5.56 -7.94
N TYR A 40 -3.27 -6.43 -8.14
CA TYR A 40 -4.56 -6.41 -7.44
C TYR A 40 -4.57 -7.25 -6.16
N GLU A 41 -3.42 -7.81 -5.76
CA GLU A 41 -3.31 -8.64 -4.56
C GLU A 41 -2.62 -7.89 -3.42
N LEU A 42 -3.21 -8.01 -2.23
CA LEU A 42 -2.65 -7.51 -0.99
C LEU A 42 -2.04 -8.67 -0.20
N GLY A 43 -0.78 -8.50 0.20
CA GLY A 43 -0.03 -9.47 0.98
C GLY A 43 0.04 -9.06 2.46
N GLU A 44 1.24 -8.93 3.01
CA GLU A 44 1.43 -8.47 4.39
C GLU A 44 0.69 -7.15 4.71
N TRP A 45 0.18 -7.06 5.94
CA TRP A 45 -0.51 -5.89 6.47
C TRP A 45 0.01 -5.61 7.87
N ASN A 46 1.07 -4.80 8.00
CA ASN A 46 1.82 -4.50 9.22
C ASN A 46 1.44 -3.17 9.89
N LEU A 47 0.13 -2.92 9.95
CA LEU A 47 -0.46 -1.72 10.53
C LEU A 47 -1.32 -2.03 11.77
N GLU A 48 -1.48 -1.02 12.61
CA GLU A 48 -2.39 -0.96 13.75
C GLU A 48 -2.79 0.52 13.93
N ASP A 49 -4.08 0.86 13.85
CA ASP A 49 -4.59 2.24 13.94
C ASP A 49 -3.83 3.24 13.02
N GLY A 50 -3.62 2.83 11.77
CA GLY A 50 -2.88 3.63 10.77
C GLY A 50 -1.39 3.88 11.11
N ARG A 51 -0.81 3.09 12.03
CA ARG A 51 0.59 3.19 12.46
C ARG A 51 1.36 1.92 12.15
N CYS A 52 2.67 2.05 11.95
CA CYS A 52 3.57 0.90 11.84
C CYS A 52 3.57 0.09 13.15
N ARG A 53 3.28 -1.22 13.08
CA ARG A 53 3.32 -2.11 14.26
C ARG A 53 4.69 -2.21 14.92
N SER A 54 5.77 -2.02 14.17
CA SER A 54 7.13 -2.15 14.70
C SER A 54 7.64 -0.91 15.40
N CYS A 55 7.33 0.30 14.91
CA CYS A 55 7.92 1.53 15.42
C CYS A 55 6.92 2.64 15.76
N GLY A 56 5.62 2.40 15.61
CA GLY A 56 4.55 3.35 15.94
C GLY A 56 4.45 4.58 15.02
N TYR A 57 5.26 4.64 13.96
CA TYR A 57 5.25 5.76 13.01
C TYR A 57 3.88 5.87 12.34
N LYS A 58 3.25 7.04 12.44
CA LYS A 58 1.93 7.30 11.86
C LYS A 58 2.05 7.47 10.35
N ILE A 59 1.25 6.69 9.62
CA ILE A 59 1.23 6.72 8.15
C ILE A 59 0.18 7.74 7.70
N ALA A 60 0.50 8.45 6.62
CA ALA A 60 -0.42 9.42 6.04
C ALA A 60 -1.44 8.68 5.16
N GLY A 61 -2.73 8.99 5.35
CA GLY A 61 -3.84 8.39 4.61
C GLY A 61 -4.97 7.93 5.52
N VAL A 62 -6.00 7.34 4.91
CA VAL A 62 -7.06 6.60 5.61
C VAL A 62 -6.79 5.12 5.32
N LEU A 63 -6.58 4.34 6.37
CA LEU A 63 -6.17 2.95 6.29
C LEU A 63 -7.11 2.13 7.15
N GLU A 64 -7.56 1.00 6.61
CA GLU A 64 -8.35 0.02 7.34
C GLU A 64 -7.47 -0.76 8.32
N GLU A 65 -8.09 -1.46 9.28
CA GLU A 65 -7.35 -2.31 10.22
C GLU A 65 -6.82 -3.60 9.56
N ASP A 66 -7.51 -4.09 8.53
CA ASP A 66 -7.12 -5.28 7.78
C ASP A 66 -7.18 -5.08 6.25
N ARG A 67 -6.53 -5.99 5.52
CA ARG A 67 -6.39 -5.91 4.06
C ARG A 67 -7.66 -6.32 3.30
N GLY A 68 -8.65 -6.89 3.96
CA GLY A 68 -9.80 -7.56 3.34
C GLY A 68 -9.42 -8.80 2.55
N ASP A 69 -10.35 -9.28 1.73
CA ASP A 69 -10.22 -10.53 0.96
C ASP A 69 -10.66 -10.39 -0.52
N TRP A 70 -10.80 -9.16 -1.02
CA TRP A 70 -11.27 -8.90 -2.37
C TRP A 70 -10.35 -9.49 -3.45
N GLY A 71 -9.04 -9.23 -3.36
CA GLY A 71 -8.04 -9.71 -4.31
C GLY A 71 -8.28 -9.31 -5.76
N ALA A 72 -7.79 -10.12 -6.72
CA ALA A 72 -7.92 -9.86 -8.15
C ALA A 72 -9.33 -10.16 -8.73
N ARG A 73 -10.39 -9.77 -8.02
CA ARG A 73 -11.79 -9.96 -8.45
C ARG A 73 -12.31 -8.76 -9.22
N ARG A 74 -13.16 -9.04 -10.21
CA ARG A 74 -13.93 -8.05 -10.95
C ARG A 74 -15.39 -8.14 -10.52
N VAL A 75 -16.05 -7.00 -10.34
CA VAL A 75 -17.50 -6.96 -10.14
C VAL A 75 -18.15 -6.20 -11.29
N PRO A 76 -19.18 -6.78 -11.93
CA PRO A 76 -19.91 -6.10 -12.99
C PRO A 76 -20.70 -4.93 -12.40
N VAL A 77 -20.62 -3.77 -13.07
CA VAL A 77 -21.42 -2.59 -12.72
C VAL A 77 -22.58 -2.48 -13.70
N ARG A 78 -23.81 -2.34 -13.19
CA ARG A 78 -24.96 -2.00 -14.04
C ARG A 78 -24.99 -0.48 -14.22
N LEU A 79 -24.78 -0.03 -15.43
CA LEU A 79 -25.00 1.37 -15.80
C LEU A 79 -26.48 1.50 -16.21
N ALA A 80 -27.23 2.30 -15.46
CA ALA A 80 -28.57 2.69 -15.90
C ALA A 80 -28.40 3.60 -17.13
N VAL A 81 -29.08 3.25 -18.22
CA VAL A 81 -29.22 4.08 -19.42
C VAL A 81 -30.54 4.81 -19.33
#